data_AF-A0A497D5Y5-F1
#
_entry.id   AF-A0A497D5Y5-F1
#
_cell.length_a   1.000
_cell.length_b   1.000
_cell.length_c   1.000
_cell.angle_alpha   90.00
_cell.angle_beta   90.00
_cell.angle_gamma   90.00
#
_symmetry.space_group_name_H-M   'P 1'
#
loop_
_entity.id
_entity.type
_entity.pdbx_description
1 polymer ?
#
loop_
_entity_poly.entity_id
_entity_poly.type
_entity_poly.pdbx_seq_one_letter_code
_entity_poly.pdbx_strand_id
1 'polypeptide(L)'
;MKKITMLAFLFWSAFSVYGQMTLSSGSQIVVNSGSTVVANDIANSGGTIKNNGSVTVKGDITNNTSGLFDATSSGTVTFNGASAQEITGDHDVDFYGTVDINNANGVSLTTTSTGSDQTINGTLNFTSGNLILNGFNLTIGSTDPTNAGSTTGYVVTNSTGVVKRNVGAGAVIYPVGNTSYNPVTLTENSGTVDYYGVRVVDNEPANASTNHMVDRSWVISENVSGGANLTVTPQWNASEELTSFDNTSCQVGRYNSGTYTWGSVGAATGTDPYTQTGTGFSSVGTYAVGDYYYGGLAVDLKIFLAGAYNTTNHNMDKTLNDSSLVPTTDPYGMSTTVASVPSDAVDWVKIVFRDGTTSTTLLDSVAKFVNQSGQIINDDGTNMSVTGLEKASYYVSIHHRNHLPIMSATVVNLSAASPSYDYTSALAQAWVDATVTSNDAMKEVETGIWALWEGDATQNGTISYNGGSNDRISILNAVGASTPGNTVTNTYSLDDVNMDGTVSYNGGSNDRISILNTVGASTPGSTIQKHLPH
;
A
#
# COMPACT_ATOMS: atom_id res chain seq x y z
N MET A 1 14.82 69.54 -61.52
CA MET A 1 14.06 68.28 -61.48
C MET A 1 14.86 67.24 -60.71
N LYS A 2 14.15 66.32 -60.05
CA LYS A 2 14.52 65.61 -58.82
C LYS A 2 15.63 64.57 -59.05
N LYS A 3 16.66 64.55 -58.19
CA LYS A 3 17.54 63.39 -58.03
C LYS A 3 16.74 62.31 -57.31
N ILE A 4 16.51 61.18 -57.98
CA ILE A 4 15.92 59.99 -57.37
C ILE A 4 17.07 59.23 -56.70
N THR A 5 17.13 59.31 -55.37
CA THR A 5 17.96 58.41 -54.57
C THR A 5 17.20 57.09 -54.47
N MET A 6 17.66 56.08 -55.23
CA MET A 6 17.14 54.72 -55.11
C MET A 6 17.80 54.09 -53.88
N LEU A 7 17.07 54.05 -52.76
CA LEU A 7 17.44 53.30 -51.57
C LEU A 7 17.05 51.84 -51.80
N ALA A 8 18.00 50.99 -52.18
CA ALA A 8 17.79 49.55 -52.25
C ALA A 8 17.79 48.98 -50.82
N PHE A 9 16.61 48.67 -50.30
CA PHE A 9 16.48 47.80 -49.13
C PHE A 9 16.83 46.36 -49.57
N LEU A 10 18.03 45.91 -49.24
CA LEU A 10 18.40 44.50 -49.34
C LEU A 10 17.84 43.80 -48.08
N PHE A 11 16.62 43.25 -48.16
CA PHE A 11 16.15 42.30 -47.16
C PHE A 11 16.91 40.98 -47.36
N TRP A 12 17.95 40.76 -46.57
CA TRP A 12 18.62 39.46 -46.48
C TRP A 12 17.83 38.58 -45.51
N SER A 13 16.74 37.95 -45.99
CA SER A 13 16.20 36.78 -45.31
C SER A 13 17.11 35.60 -45.65
N ALA A 14 18.07 35.30 -44.78
CA ALA A 14 18.82 34.05 -44.88
C ALA A 14 17.87 32.89 -44.61
N PHE A 15 17.31 32.29 -45.67
CA PHE A 15 16.63 31.01 -45.57
C PHE A 15 17.72 29.93 -45.45
N SER A 16 17.94 29.41 -44.24
CA SER A 16 18.72 28.19 -44.06
C SER A 16 17.87 27.01 -44.53
N VAL A 17 18.14 26.51 -45.73
CA VAL A 17 17.56 25.25 -46.22
C VAL A 17 18.54 24.14 -45.83
N TYR A 18 18.09 23.20 -45.00
CA TYR A 18 18.85 21.99 -44.67
C TYR A 18 18.45 20.88 -45.64
N GLY A 19 19.43 20.14 -46.15
CA GLY A 19 19.18 19.00 -47.04
C GLY A 19 18.78 17.75 -46.28
N GLN A 20 18.03 16.86 -46.94
CA GLN A 20 17.89 15.48 -46.50
C GLN A 20 19.24 14.76 -46.61
N MET A 21 19.56 13.94 -45.61
CA MET A 21 20.68 13.02 -45.60
C MET A 21 20.16 11.61 -45.92
N THR A 22 20.57 11.05 -47.05
CA THR A 22 20.24 9.68 -47.44
C THR A 22 21.48 8.80 -47.37
N LEU A 23 21.47 7.80 -46.50
CA LEU A 23 22.56 6.85 -46.29
C LEU A 23 22.24 5.55 -47.04
N SER A 24 22.88 5.36 -48.19
CA SER A 24 22.75 4.13 -48.98
C SER A 24 23.65 3.02 -48.44
N SER A 25 23.37 1.76 -48.81
CA SER A 25 24.18 0.59 -48.46
C SER A 25 25.70 0.84 -48.57
N GLY A 26 26.41 0.64 -47.47
CA GLY A 26 27.87 0.80 -47.37
C GLY A 26 28.36 2.23 -47.17
N SER A 27 27.47 3.22 -47.06
CA SER A 27 27.85 4.62 -46.78
C SER A 27 28.26 4.78 -45.32
N GLN A 28 29.32 5.55 -45.06
CA GLN A 28 29.69 5.93 -43.70
C GLN A 28 29.89 7.44 -43.59
N ILE A 29 29.31 8.04 -42.54
CA ILE A 29 29.62 9.41 -42.12
C ILE A 29 30.39 9.34 -40.81
N VAL A 30 31.48 10.11 -40.72
CA VAL A 30 32.25 10.27 -39.48
C VAL A 30 32.12 11.72 -39.03
N VAL A 31 31.52 11.94 -37.87
CA VAL A 31 31.39 13.26 -37.23
C VAL A 31 32.40 13.31 -36.10
N ASN A 32 33.50 14.04 -36.32
CA ASN A 32 34.55 14.16 -35.31
C ASN A 32 34.14 15.08 -34.16
N SER A 33 34.80 14.95 -33.01
CA SER A 33 34.61 15.86 -31.89
C SER A 33 34.79 17.33 -32.31
N GLY A 34 33.91 18.20 -31.82
CA GLY A 34 33.84 19.61 -32.21
C GLY A 34 33.20 19.89 -33.58
N SER A 35 32.85 18.85 -34.36
CA SER A 35 32.12 19.00 -35.62
C SER A 35 30.61 18.95 -35.42
N THR A 36 29.86 19.61 -36.29
CA THR A 36 28.39 19.57 -36.30
C THR A 36 27.87 19.23 -37.69
N VAL A 37 26.94 18.29 -37.75
CA VAL A 37 26.16 17.97 -38.95
C VAL A 37 24.71 18.35 -38.68
N VAL A 38 24.07 19.06 -39.62
CA VAL A 38 22.64 19.40 -39.53
C VAL A 38 21.93 18.81 -40.74
N ALA A 39 20.94 17.96 -40.52
CA ALA A 39 20.11 17.36 -41.56
C ALA A 39 18.67 17.83 -41.39
N ASN A 40 17.95 17.99 -42.51
CA ASN A 40 16.49 18.05 -42.45
C ASN A 40 15.98 16.70 -41.99
N ASP A 41 16.01 15.71 -42.88
CA ASP A 41 15.66 14.32 -42.56
C ASP A 41 16.90 13.44 -42.67
N ILE A 42 16.92 12.33 -41.93
CA ILE A 42 17.90 11.25 -42.08
C ILE A 42 17.17 10.00 -42.54
N ALA A 43 17.45 9.54 -43.76
CA ALA A 43 16.91 8.30 -44.31
C ALA A 43 18.03 7.26 -44.45
N ASN A 44 17.95 6.16 -43.70
CA ASN A 44 18.92 5.07 -43.74
C ASN A 44 18.39 3.86 -44.51
N SER A 45 19.18 3.43 -45.49
CA SER A 45 18.97 2.24 -46.31
C SER A 45 20.27 1.42 -46.44
N GLY A 46 21.16 1.51 -45.44
CA GLY A 46 22.27 0.59 -45.24
C GLY A 46 23.61 1.26 -44.95
N GLY A 47 23.59 2.52 -44.51
CA GLY A 47 24.78 3.22 -44.04
C GLY A 47 24.85 3.34 -42.52
N THR A 48 25.95 3.95 -42.06
CA THR A 48 26.25 4.13 -40.63
C THR A 48 26.81 5.52 -40.36
N ILE A 49 26.49 6.09 -39.20
CA ILE A 49 27.06 7.33 -38.70
C ILE A 49 27.92 7.02 -37.48
N LYS A 50 29.23 7.29 -37.56
CA LYS A 50 30.11 7.33 -36.40
C LYS A 50 30.15 8.74 -35.84
N ASN A 51 29.41 8.98 -34.75
CA ASN A 51 29.24 10.32 -34.18
C ASN A 51 30.03 10.51 -32.89
N ASN A 52 31.07 11.32 -32.94
CA ASN A 52 31.82 11.81 -31.76
C ASN A 52 31.69 13.34 -31.59
N GLY A 53 30.88 14.00 -32.42
CA GLY A 53 30.58 15.43 -32.38
C GLY A 53 29.09 15.67 -32.13
N SER A 54 28.44 16.47 -32.98
CA SER A 54 27.00 16.75 -32.90
C SER A 54 26.30 16.46 -34.23
N VAL A 55 25.15 15.78 -34.17
CA VAL A 55 24.21 15.60 -35.28
C VAL A 55 22.90 16.25 -34.86
N THR A 56 22.48 17.30 -35.55
CA THR A 56 21.19 17.95 -35.35
C THR A 56 20.21 17.54 -36.44
N VAL A 57 19.04 17.04 -36.05
CA VAL A 57 17.96 16.63 -36.95
C VAL A 57 16.85 17.68 -36.87
N LYS A 58 16.41 18.21 -38.03
CA LYS A 58 15.35 19.24 -38.14
C LYS A 58 13.98 18.67 -38.54
N GLY A 59 13.94 17.47 -39.09
CA GLY A 59 12.78 16.68 -39.51
C GLY A 59 12.89 15.26 -38.97
N ASP A 60 12.69 14.23 -39.78
CA ASP A 60 12.52 12.86 -39.27
C ASP A 60 13.77 11.98 -39.43
N ILE A 61 13.87 10.94 -38.60
CA ILE A 61 14.78 9.81 -38.85
C ILE A 61 13.93 8.63 -39.36
N THR A 62 14.25 8.10 -40.54
CA THR A 62 13.70 6.85 -41.06
C THR A 62 14.81 5.82 -41.20
N ASN A 63 14.73 4.71 -40.46
CA ASN A 63 15.72 3.64 -40.50
C ASN A 63 15.10 2.29 -40.90
N ASN A 64 15.54 1.75 -42.04
CA ASN A 64 14.90 0.57 -42.64
C ASN A 64 15.83 -0.67 -42.79
N THR A 65 16.92 -0.80 -42.02
CA THR A 65 17.82 -1.95 -42.23
C THR A 65 18.73 -2.37 -41.08
N SER A 66 19.41 -1.45 -40.38
CA SER A 66 20.45 -1.79 -39.40
C SER A 66 20.62 -0.65 -38.41
N GLY A 67 21.37 -0.87 -37.32
CA GLY A 67 21.80 0.21 -36.43
C GLY A 67 22.40 1.36 -37.22
N LEU A 68 21.85 2.56 -37.04
CA LEU A 68 22.24 3.76 -37.79
C LEU A 68 23.51 4.36 -37.20
N PHE A 69 23.66 4.37 -35.87
CA PHE A 69 24.87 4.86 -35.24
C PHE A 69 25.86 3.73 -34.94
N ASP A 70 27.15 4.00 -35.18
CA ASP A 70 28.22 3.07 -34.81
C ASP A 70 28.31 2.95 -33.29
N ALA A 71 28.48 1.73 -32.76
CA ALA A 71 28.52 1.45 -31.33
C ALA A 71 29.65 2.14 -30.55
N THR A 72 30.67 2.67 -31.25
CA THR A 72 31.74 3.48 -30.66
C THR A 72 31.44 4.97 -30.63
N SER A 73 30.26 5.39 -31.11
CA SER A 73 29.82 6.79 -31.09
C SER A 73 29.61 7.27 -29.65
N SER A 74 30.01 8.52 -29.39
CA SER A 74 29.90 9.15 -28.06
C SER A 74 29.36 10.58 -28.12
N GLY A 75 29.06 11.08 -29.33
CA GLY A 75 28.56 12.43 -29.58
C GLY A 75 27.09 12.61 -29.24
N THR A 76 26.57 13.79 -29.56
CA THR A 76 25.16 14.14 -29.32
C THR A 76 24.35 14.04 -30.61
N VAL A 77 23.15 13.47 -30.52
CA VAL A 77 22.09 13.56 -31.52
C VAL A 77 20.99 14.45 -30.95
N THR A 78 20.73 15.59 -31.57
CA THR A 78 19.75 16.57 -31.10
C THR A 78 18.57 16.66 -32.07
N PHE A 79 17.38 16.37 -31.58
CA PHE A 79 16.12 16.65 -32.28
C PHE A 79 15.73 18.10 -32.02
N ASN A 80 15.76 18.95 -33.05
CA ASN A 80 15.50 20.39 -32.93
C ASN A 80 14.77 20.93 -34.16
N GLY A 81 13.67 20.27 -34.51
CA GLY A 81 12.76 20.66 -35.58
C GLY A 81 11.78 21.76 -35.18
N ALA A 82 11.21 22.45 -36.17
CA ALA A 82 10.15 23.44 -35.96
C ALA A 82 8.74 22.82 -35.89
N SER A 83 8.61 21.58 -36.38
CA SER A 83 7.40 20.74 -36.29
C SER A 83 7.69 19.51 -35.42
N ALA A 84 6.67 18.75 -35.03
CA ALA A 84 6.88 17.46 -34.38
C ALA A 84 7.74 16.55 -35.28
N GLN A 85 8.61 15.75 -34.66
CA GLN A 85 9.55 14.86 -35.37
C GLN A 85 9.22 13.40 -35.07
N GLU A 86 9.61 12.52 -35.98
CA GLU A 86 9.47 11.07 -35.83
C GLU A 86 10.80 10.33 -35.94
N ILE A 87 10.92 9.28 -35.16
CA ILE A 87 11.87 8.19 -35.34
C ILE A 87 11.05 7.01 -35.87
N THR A 88 11.23 6.67 -37.14
CA THR A 88 10.38 5.71 -37.87
C THR A 88 11.22 4.75 -38.72
N GLY A 89 10.55 3.84 -39.42
CA GLY A 89 11.13 2.72 -40.15
C GLY A 89 11.04 1.41 -39.40
N ASP A 90 11.42 0.31 -40.05
CA ASP A 90 11.25 -1.05 -39.55
C ASP A 90 12.44 -1.60 -38.75
N HIS A 91 13.45 -0.77 -38.46
CA HIS A 91 14.62 -1.14 -37.65
C HIS A 91 14.97 -0.10 -36.58
N ASP A 92 15.47 -0.55 -35.43
CA ASP A 92 16.00 0.29 -34.35
C ASP A 92 17.17 1.16 -34.85
N VAL A 93 17.18 2.44 -34.46
CA VAL A 93 18.26 3.38 -34.77
C VAL A 93 19.54 3.06 -33.99
N ASP A 94 19.43 2.47 -32.80
CA ASP A 94 20.52 2.22 -31.84
C ASP A 94 21.35 3.49 -31.55
N PHE A 95 20.86 4.35 -30.66
CA PHE A 95 21.60 5.55 -30.28
C PHE A 95 22.72 5.27 -29.28
N TYR A 96 23.83 5.98 -29.44
CA TYR A 96 24.97 6.00 -28.52
C TYR A 96 25.35 7.46 -28.21
N GLY A 97 26.03 7.69 -27.07
CA GLY A 97 26.36 9.04 -26.61
C GLY A 97 25.18 9.74 -25.95
N THR A 98 24.77 10.92 -26.42
CA THR A 98 23.59 11.64 -25.87
C THR A 98 22.51 11.80 -26.92
N VAL A 99 21.27 11.45 -26.59
CA VAL A 99 20.09 11.84 -27.36
C VAL A 99 19.43 13.00 -26.65
N ASP A 100 19.38 14.16 -27.31
CA ASP A 100 18.80 15.38 -26.78
C ASP A 100 17.46 15.68 -27.47
N ILE A 101 16.39 15.59 -26.69
CA ILE A 101 15.04 16.00 -27.10
C ILE A 101 14.94 17.50 -26.90
N ASN A 102 15.04 18.25 -27.99
CA ASN A 102 14.99 19.72 -28.00
C ASN A 102 13.96 20.20 -29.03
N ASN A 103 12.76 19.65 -28.95
CA ASN A 103 11.64 19.99 -29.80
C ASN A 103 10.36 20.10 -28.98
N ALA A 104 9.90 21.34 -28.76
CA ALA A 104 8.70 21.62 -27.98
C ALA A 104 7.42 20.96 -28.51
N ASN A 105 7.38 20.55 -29.78
CA ASN A 105 6.25 19.82 -30.38
C ASN A 105 6.32 18.30 -30.15
N GLY A 106 7.42 17.81 -29.57
CA GLY A 106 7.66 16.40 -29.28
C GLY A 106 8.38 15.64 -30.39
N VAL A 107 8.94 14.50 -29.98
CA VAL A 107 9.54 13.48 -30.86
C VAL A 107 8.77 12.18 -30.62
N SER A 108 8.27 11.54 -31.66
CA SER A 108 7.50 10.29 -31.55
C SER A 108 8.28 9.08 -32.08
N LEU A 109 8.12 7.93 -31.43
CA LEU A 109 8.51 6.63 -31.97
C LEU A 109 7.43 6.17 -32.93
N THR A 110 7.52 6.64 -34.19
CA THR A 110 6.56 6.50 -35.29
C THR A 110 5.11 6.86 -34.94
N THR A 111 4.35 7.46 -35.86
CA THR A 111 2.89 7.61 -35.69
C THR A 111 2.10 6.56 -36.44
N THR A 112 2.79 5.62 -37.09
CA THR A 112 2.18 4.55 -37.88
C THR A 112 2.09 3.24 -37.09
N SER A 113 1.27 2.30 -37.56
CA SER A 113 1.12 0.98 -36.92
C SER A 113 2.34 0.06 -37.09
N THR A 114 3.34 0.48 -37.87
CA THR A 114 4.55 -0.28 -38.18
C THR A 114 5.77 0.54 -37.79
N GLY A 115 6.67 -0.06 -37.03
CA GLY A 115 7.87 0.60 -36.56
C GLY A 115 8.77 -0.39 -35.85
N SER A 116 9.80 0.12 -35.20
CA SER A 116 10.66 -0.65 -34.32
C SER A 116 10.72 -0.01 -32.94
N ASP A 117 10.85 -0.86 -31.91
CA ASP A 117 11.35 -0.43 -30.60
C ASP A 117 12.70 0.27 -30.79
N GLN A 118 13.01 1.20 -29.88
CA GLN A 118 14.25 2.00 -29.94
C GLN A 118 15.14 1.76 -28.72
N THR A 119 16.46 1.86 -28.94
CA THR A 119 17.47 1.74 -27.89
C THR A 119 18.34 2.99 -27.79
N ILE A 120 18.50 3.50 -26.57
CA ILE A 120 19.45 4.56 -26.21
C ILE A 120 20.47 3.98 -25.25
N ASN A 121 21.62 3.57 -25.77
CA ASN A 121 22.71 2.97 -24.98
C ASN A 121 23.50 4.01 -24.15
N GLY A 122 23.26 5.29 -24.37
CA GLY A 122 23.88 6.40 -23.65
C GLY A 122 22.90 7.19 -22.78
N THR A 123 22.99 8.51 -22.80
CA THR A 123 22.15 9.40 -22.00
C THR A 123 20.97 9.92 -22.83
N LEU A 124 19.76 9.84 -22.28
CA LEU A 124 18.61 10.60 -22.77
C LEU A 124 18.55 11.94 -22.03
N ASN A 125 18.51 13.05 -22.77
CA ASN A 125 18.39 14.39 -22.23
C ASN A 125 17.13 15.07 -22.76
N PHE A 126 16.46 15.84 -21.91
CA PHE A 126 15.34 16.69 -22.31
C PHE A 126 15.73 18.17 -22.20
N THR A 127 15.95 18.83 -23.33
CA THR A 127 16.08 20.29 -23.38
C THR A 127 14.72 20.96 -23.58
N SER A 128 13.85 20.39 -24.42
CA SER A 128 12.49 20.88 -24.66
C SER A 128 11.62 19.81 -25.31
N GLY A 129 10.41 19.61 -24.77
CA GLY A 129 9.42 18.67 -25.30
C GLY A 129 9.59 17.23 -24.83
N ASN A 130 8.71 16.37 -25.33
CA ASN A 130 8.57 14.99 -24.86
C ASN A 130 9.03 13.96 -25.92
N LEU A 131 9.35 12.75 -25.46
CA LEU A 131 9.55 11.58 -26.32
C LEU A 131 8.32 10.68 -26.20
N ILE A 132 7.57 10.46 -27.28
CA ILE A 132 6.26 9.80 -27.26
C ILE A 132 6.38 8.38 -27.82
N LEU A 133 5.88 7.36 -27.10
CA LEU A 133 6.12 5.97 -27.45
C LEU A 133 5.14 5.37 -28.47
N ASN A 134 3.89 5.84 -28.54
CA ASN A 134 2.86 5.35 -29.48
C ASN A 134 2.65 3.81 -29.52
N GLY A 135 3.05 3.09 -28.47
CA GLY A 135 2.94 1.63 -28.38
C GLY A 135 4.26 0.87 -28.48
N PHE A 136 5.33 1.55 -28.90
CA PHE A 136 6.68 0.99 -29.02
C PHE A 136 7.45 1.10 -27.70
N ASN A 137 8.43 0.23 -27.52
CA ASN A 137 9.27 0.26 -26.32
C ASN A 137 10.50 1.13 -26.54
N LEU A 138 10.96 1.74 -25.46
CA LEU A 138 12.23 2.46 -25.40
C LEU A 138 13.14 1.79 -24.37
N THR A 139 14.26 1.25 -24.80
CA THR A 139 15.30 0.76 -23.88
C THR A 139 16.28 1.89 -23.60
N ILE A 140 16.45 2.26 -22.32
CA ILE A 140 17.44 3.25 -21.89
C ILE A 140 18.56 2.52 -21.16
N GLY A 141 19.80 2.91 -21.47
CA GLY A 141 21.00 2.40 -20.82
C GLY A 141 21.08 2.72 -19.32
N SER A 142 22.25 2.46 -18.74
CA SER A 142 22.47 2.56 -17.30
C SER A 142 22.46 4.00 -16.75
N THR A 143 22.66 5.00 -17.60
CA THR A 143 22.68 6.40 -17.17
C THR A 143 21.25 6.92 -17.01
N ASP A 144 20.96 7.55 -15.87
CA ASP A 144 19.66 8.18 -15.66
C ASP A 144 19.42 9.33 -16.65
N PRO A 145 18.20 9.46 -17.19
CA PRO A 145 17.86 10.58 -18.05
C PRO A 145 18.03 11.93 -17.36
N THR A 146 18.57 12.92 -18.08
CA THR A 146 18.86 14.24 -17.55
C THR A 146 17.78 15.26 -17.94
N ASN A 147 17.52 16.21 -17.05
CA ASN A 147 16.55 17.30 -17.23
C ASN A 147 15.09 16.84 -17.45
N ALA A 148 14.72 15.65 -16.98
CA ALA A 148 13.31 15.23 -17.00
C ALA A 148 12.47 16.02 -15.96
N GLY A 149 11.24 16.48 -16.30
CA GLY A 149 10.44 17.36 -15.43
C GLY A 149 9.05 17.82 -15.92
N SER A 150 8.29 18.50 -15.03
CA SER A 150 6.83 18.39 -14.87
C SER A 150 5.88 18.89 -15.97
N THR A 151 6.27 19.82 -16.84
CA THR A 151 5.37 20.33 -17.90
C THR A 151 5.76 19.85 -19.29
N THR A 152 7.05 19.71 -19.57
CA THR A 152 7.62 19.08 -20.76
C THR A 152 8.99 18.53 -20.40
N GLY A 153 9.35 17.38 -20.95
CA GLY A 153 10.63 16.73 -20.68
C GLY A 153 10.46 15.39 -19.99
N TYR A 154 9.77 14.45 -20.63
CA TYR A 154 9.61 13.08 -20.16
C TYR A 154 9.23 12.16 -21.31
N VAL A 155 9.20 10.86 -21.04
CA VAL A 155 8.74 9.84 -21.97
C VAL A 155 7.24 9.64 -21.81
N VAL A 156 6.44 9.89 -22.86
CA VAL A 156 4.99 9.73 -22.84
C VAL A 156 4.60 8.29 -23.17
N THR A 157 3.89 7.63 -22.25
CA THR A 157 3.41 6.25 -22.39
C THR A 157 1.93 6.19 -22.76
N ASN A 158 1.55 6.83 -23.87
CA ASN A 158 0.17 7.02 -24.33
C ASN A 158 -0.56 5.76 -24.89
N SER A 159 0.07 4.59 -24.81
CA SER A 159 -0.44 3.34 -25.37
C SER A 159 0.23 2.16 -24.64
N THR A 160 0.51 1.05 -25.32
CA THR A 160 1.05 -0.16 -24.70
C THR A 160 2.55 -0.15 -24.44
N GLY A 161 3.29 0.78 -25.06
CA GLY A 161 4.75 0.87 -25.00
C GLY A 161 5.28 1.16 -23.61
N VAL A 162 6.46 0.62 -23.29
CA VAL A 162 7.12 0.78 -22.00
C VAL A 162 8.54 1.32 -22.13
N VAL A 163 9.02 2.03 -21.11
CA VAL A 163 10.45 2.30 -20.93
C VAL A 163 11.08 1.10 -20.24
N LYS A 164 12.12 0.51 -20.85
CA LYS A 164 12.87 -0.62 -20.31
C LYS A 164 14.21 -0.16 -19.76
N ARG A 165 14.54 -0.53 -18.52
CA ARG A 165 15.86 -0.29 -17.92
C ARG A 165 16.31 -1.48 -17.08
N ASN A 166 17.63 -1.66 -16.98
CA ASN A 166 18.23 -2.67 -16.12
C ASN A 166 18.23 -2.19 -14.66
N VAL A 167 17.53 -2.91 -13.77
CA VAL A 167 17.39 -2.56 -12.35
C VAL A 167 18.15 -3.58 -11.50
N GLY A 168 18.98 -3.06 -10.59
CA GLY A 168 19.69 -3.84 -9.58
C GLY A 168 19.56 -3.18 -8.21
N ALA A 169 20.56 -3.32 -7.35
CA ALA A 169 20.55 -2.74 -6.01
C ALA A 169 20.60 -1.20 -5.96
N GLY A 170 20.93 -0.54 -7.08
CA GLY A 170 20.88 0.91 -7.20
C GLY A 170 19.48 1.37 -7.63
N ALA A 171 19.06 2.54 -7.14
CA ALA A 171 17.82 3.17 -7.56
C ALA A 171 17.87 3.57 -9.04
N VAL A 172 16.82 3.24 -9.79
CA VAL A 172 16.69 3.48 -11.24
C VAL A 172 15.40 4.24 -11.51
N ILE A 173 15.51 5.47 -12.01
CA ILE A 173 14.35 6.33 -12.30
C ILE A 173 13.77 6.10 -13.71
N TYR A 174 12.48 5.94 -13.81
CA TYR A 174 11.77 5.93 -15.09
C TYR A 174 11.11 7.29 -15.28
N PRO A 175 11.61 8.14 -16.20
CA PRO A 175 11.03 9.48 -16.42
C PRO A 175 9.78 9.39 -17.31
N VAL A 176 8.78 8.65 -16.84
CA VAL A 176 7.54 8.40 -17.58
C VAL A 176 6.46 9.40 -17.18
N GLY A 177 5.54 9.63 -18.11
CA GLY A 177 4.34 10.43 -17.93
C GLY A 177 3.27 10.02 -18.93
N ASN A 178 2.04 10.45 -18.73
CA ASN A 178 1.01 10.42 -19.77
C ASN A 178 0.40 11.80 -19.95
N THR A 179 -0.71 12.12 -19.29
CA THR A 179 -1.23 13.50 -19.26
C THR A 179 -0.34 14.45 -18.46
N SER A 180 0.41 13.91 -17.51
CA SER A 180 1.35 14.62 -16.63
C SER A 180 2.61 13.77 -16.39
N TYR A 181 3.67 14.39 -15.86
CA TYR A 181 4.89 13.69 -15.47
C TYR A 181 4.70 12.95 -14.14
N ASN A 182 4.83 11.63 -14.17
CA ASN A 182 4.59 10.73 -13.04
C ASN A 182 5.69 9.65 -12.98
N PRO A 183 6.95 10.04 -12.70
CA PRO A 183 8.04 9.10 -12.70
C PRO A 183 7.86 8.06 -11.60
N VAL A 184 8.55 6.93 -11.77
CA VAL A 184 8.69 5.91 -10.72
C VAL A 184 10.14 5.51 -10.62
N THR A 185 10.62 5.34 -9.39
CA THR A 185 11.95 4.81 -9.12
C THR A 185 11.84 3.36 -8.66
N LEU A 186 12.64 2.47 -9.24
CA LEU A 186 12.71 1.06 -8.88
C LEU A 186 14.09 0.71 -8.31
N THR A 187 14.10 -0.19 -7.33
CA THR A 187 15.32 -0.83 -6.81
C THR A 187 15.06 -2.30 -6.58
N GLU A 188 16.01 -3.16 -6.93
CA GLU A 188 16.00 -4.59 -6.60
C GLU A 188 16.76 -4.84 -5.30
N ASN A 189 16.04 -5.14 -4.22
CA ASN A 189 16.65 -5.46 -2.94
C ASN A 189 16.89 -6.96 -2.84
N SER A 190 18.13 -7.42 -2.97
CA SER A 190 18.47 -8.86 -2.92
C SER A 190 17.75 -9.77 -3.94
N GLY A 191 17.02 -9.20 -4.90
CA GLY A 191 16.48 -9.90 -6.06
C GLY A 191 17.53 -10.09 -7.17
N THR A 192 17.10 -10.64 -8.30
CA THR A 192 17.96 -10.79 -9.48
C THR A 192 17.91 -9.52 -10.32
N VAL A 193 19.07 -9.05 -10.78
CA VAL A 193 19.14 -7.93 -11.74
C VAL A 193 18.35 -8.31 -12.99
N ASP A 194 17.39 -7.49 -13.38
CA ASP A 194 16.58 -7.71 -14.59
C ASP A 194 16.24 -6.39 -15.30
N TYR A 195 15.81 -6.52 -16.55
CA TYR A 195 15.20 -5.43 -17.31
C TYR A 195 13.72 -5.32 -16.96
N TYR A 196 13.35 -4.22 -16.33
CA TYR A 196 11.95 -3.90 -16.05
C TYR A 196 11.42 -2.94 -17.09
N GLY A 197 10.21 -3.22 -17.57
CA GLY A 197 9.42 -2.33 -18.41
C GLY A 197 8.42 -1.55 -17.56
N VAL A 198 8.38 -0.24 -17.71
CA VAL A 198 7.47 0.65 -16.98
C VAL A 198 6.66 1.49 -17.95
N ARG A 199 5.36 1.58 -17.70
CA ARG A 199 4.52 2.68 -18.20
C ARG A 199 3.62 3.22 -17.11
N VAL A 200 3.29 4.50 -17.20
CA VAL A 200 2.25 5.10 -16.35
C VAL A 200 0.95 5.21 -17.14
N VAL A 201 -0.16 5.00 -16.44
CA VAL A 201 -1.52 5.09 -16.95
C VAL A 201 -2.24 6.14 -16.12
N ASP A 202 -2.96 7.05 -16.78
CA ASP A 202 -3.91 7.91 -16.07
C ASP A 202 -5.03 7.00 -15.55
N ASN A 203 -5.52 7.27 -14.34
CA ASN A 203 -6.43 6.44 -13.57
C ASN A 203 -5.78 5.32 -12.75
N GLU A 204 -6.46 4.99 -11.66
CA GLU A 204 -6.23 3.81 -10.83
C GLU A 204 -6.43 2.51 -11.64
N PRO A 205 -5.93 1.36 -11.15
CA PRO A 205 -6.14 0.08 -11.83
C PRO A 205 -7.62 -0.22 -12.05
N ALA A 206 -7.98 -0.78 -13.21
CA ALA A 206 -9.38 -1.06 -13.55
C ALA A 206 -10.08 -1.92 -12.47
N ASN A 207 -11.28 -1.46 -12.08
CA ASN A 207 -12.10 -2.01 -11.00
C ASN A 207 -11.59 -1.76 -9.58
N ALA A 208 -10.57 -0.92 -9.40
CA ALA A 208 -10.23 -0.38 -8.08
C ALA A 208 -11.25 0.68 -7.65
N SER A 209 -11.21 1.03 -6.37
CA SER A 209 -12.01 2.13 -5.82
C SER A 209 -11.46 3.47 -6.30
N THR A 210 -12.34 4.38 -6.68
CA THR A 210 -11.98 5.78 -7.02
C THR A 210 -11.92 6.71 -5.80
N ASN A 211 -12.03 6.16 -4.59
CA ASN A 211 -11.96 6.88 -3.31
C ASN A 211 -10.69 6.45 -2.58
N HIS A 212 -10.06 7.32 -1.78
CA HIS A 212 -8.84 7.00 -1.02
C HIS A 212 -7.64 6.54 -1.87
N MET A 213 -7.56 6.99 -3.13
CA MET A 213 -6.50 6.60 -4.06
C MET A 213 -5.95 7.80 -4.83
N VAL A 214 -4.78 7.61 -5.43
CA VAL A 214 -4.25 8.50 -6.46
C VAL A 214 -4.74 8.03 -7.83
N ASP A 215 -5.13 8.98 -8.69
CA ASP A 215 -5.60 8.80 -10.07
C ASP A 215 -4.47 8.36 -11.04
N ARG A 216 -3.51 7.57 -10.58
CA ARG A 216 -2.34 7.14 -11.37
C ARG A 216 -2.00 5.70 -11.04
N SER A 217 -1.57 4.97 -12.07
CA SER A 217 -1.05 3.63 -11.90
C SER A 217 0.17 3.36 -12.76
N TRP A 218 1.10 2.56 -12.24
CA TRP A 218 2.35 2.20 -12.90
C TRP A 218 2.32 0.72 -13.26
N VAL A 219 2.23 0.43 -14.55
CA VAL A 219 2.30 -0.95 -15.05
C VAL A 219 3.76 -1.32 -15.19
N ILE A 220 4.19 -2.27 -14.37
CA ILE A 220 5.56 -2.77 -14.33
C ILE A 220 5.55 -4.22 -14.83
N SER A 221 6.47 -4.52 -15.76
CA SER A 221 6.72 -5.86 -16.29
C SER A 221 8.19 -6.23 -16.12
N GLU A 222 8.48 -7.52 -15.98
CA GLU A 222 9.84 -8.08 -15.94
C GLU A 222 10.15 -8.79 -17.27
N ASN A 223 11.42 -8.84 -17.65
CA ASN A 223 11.85 -9.48 -18.88
C ASN A 223 12.10 -10.99 -18.65
N VAL A 224 12.68 -11.34 -17.50
CA VAL A 224 12.83 -12.72 -17.04
C VAL A 224 11.91 -12.93 -15.85
N SER A 225 10.99 -13.89 -15.96
CA SER A 225 9.98 -14.04 -14.91
C SER A 225 10.54 -14.59 -13.60
N GLY A 226 10.15 -13.96 -12.50
CA GLY A 226 10.49 -14.37 -11.13
C GLY A 226 11.80 -13.78 -10.61
N GLY A 227 11.96 -13.81 -9.27
CA GLY A 227 13.17 -13.32 -8.59
C GLY A 227 13.16 -11.83 -8.25
N ALA A 228 12.05 -11.13 -8.52
CA ALA A 228 11.82 -9.75 -8.11
C ALA A 228 11.77 -9.61 -6.57
N ASN A 229 12.41 -8.58 -6.04
CA ASN A 229 12.14 -8.05 -4.71
C ASN A 229 12.22 -6.53 -4.77
N LEU A 230 11.16 -5.96 -5.33
CA LEU A 230 11.12 -4.57 -5.72
C LEU A 230 10.85 -3.65 -4.52
N THR A 231 11.64 -2.58 -4.45
CA THR A 231 11.20 -1.30 -3.90
C THR A 231 10.67 -0.44 -5.03
N VAL A 232 9.48 0.12 -4.85
CA VAL A 232 8.78 0.94 -5.84
C VAL A 232 8.44 2.28 -5.20
N THR A 233 8.94 3.36 -5.80
CA THR A 233 8.72 4.74 -5.36
C THR A 233 8.04 5.54 -6.47
N PRO A 234 6.70 5.50 -6.58
CA PRO A 234 5.95 6.36 -7.49
C PRO A 234 5.97 7.83 -7.06
N GLN A 235 5.77 8.71 -8.05
CA GLN A 235 5.57 10.15 -7.85
C GLN A 235 4.26 10.62 -8.50
N TRP A 236 3.45 11.39 -7.77
CA TRP A 236 2.21 11.98 -8.26
C TRP A 236 2.08 13.47 -7.94
N ASN A 237 1.20 14.17 -8.65
CA ASN A 237 0.89 15.58 -8.44
C ASN A 237 -0.33 15.71 -7.51
N ALA A 238 -0.43 16.80 -6.76
CA ALA A 238 -1.53 17.02 -5.81
C ALA A 238 -2.91 17.02 -6.48
N SER A 239 -3.01 17.45 -7.73
CA SER A 239 -4.25 17.44 -8.51
C SER A 239 -4.75 16.04 -8.89
N GLU A 240 -3.95 15.00 -8.65
CA GLU A 240 -4.24 13.60 -8.97
C GLU A 240 -4.73 12.82 -7.75
N GLU A 241 -4.81 13.47 -6.58
CA GLU A 241 -5.38 12.86 -5.37
C GLU A 241 -6.91 12.80 -5.50
N LEU A 242 -7.47 11.60 -5.43
CA LEU A 242 -8.92 11.41 -5.50
C LEU A 242 -9.58 11.78 -4.18
N THR A 243 -10.91 11.67 -4.15
CA THR A 243 -11.71 12.02 -2.95
C THR A 243 -11.22 11.23 -1.72
N SER A 244 -11.25 11.90 -0.56
CA SER A 244 -10.86 11.37 0.75
C SER A 244 -9.43 10.81 0.89
N PHE A 245 -8.58 10.89 -0.14
CA PHE A 245 -7.20 10.44 -0.06
C PHE A 245 -6.41 11.27 0.95
N ASP A 246 -5.70 10.58 1.86
CA ASP A 246 -4.82 11.19 2.85
C ASP A 246 -3.34 10.87 2.56
N ASN A 247 -2.63 11.82 1.94
CA ASN A 247 -1.21 11.69 1.64
C ASN A 247 -0.30 11.69 2.90
N THR A 248 -0.81 12.07 4.08
CA THR A 248 -0.06 11.96 5.34
C THR A 248 -0.07 10.53 5.89
N SER A 249 -0.84 9.64 5.28
CA SER A 249 -1.06 8.27 5.74
C SER A 249 -1.39 7.35 4.57
N CYS A 250 -0.45 7.21 3.64
CA CYS A 250 -0.59 6.46 2.39
C CYS A 250 0.45 5.37 2.19
N GLN A 251 0.29 4.59 1.13
CA GLN A 251 1.09 3.41 0.85
C GLN A 251 1.04 3.05 -0.62
N VAL A 252 2.05 2.32 -1.06
CA VAL A 252 2.07 1.71 -2.40
C VAL A 252 1.46 0.32 -2.30
N GLY A 253 0.57 0.00 -3.25
CA GLY A 253 -0.03 -1.33 -3.39
C GLY A 253 0.20 -1.88 -4.77
N ARG A 254 0.45 -3.19 -4.85
CA ARG A 254 0.48 -3.92 -6.12
C ARG A 254 -0.87 -4.58 -6.36
N TYR A 255 -1.52 -4.18 -7.45
CA TYR A 255 -2.74 -4.79 -7.95
C TYR A 255 -2.42 -5.97 -8.88
N ASN A 256 -3.00 -7.13 -8.56
CA ASN A 256 -2.96 -8.31 -9.41
C ASN A 256 -4.31 -9.04 -9.35
N SER A 257 -4.93 -9.26 -10.51
CA SER A 257 -6.11 -10.11 -10.67
C SER A 257 -7.27 -9.81 -9.70
N GLY A 258 -7.57 -8.53 -9.46
CA GLY A 258 -8.66 -8.11 -8.57
C GLY A 258 -8.29 -7.95 -7.09
N THR A 259 -7.02 -8.18 -6.72
CA THR A 259 -6.55 -8.09 -5.33
C THR A 259 -5.34 -7.18 -5.21
N TYR A 260 -5.22 -6.52 -4.05
CA TYR A 260 -4.07 -5.71 -3.69
C TYR A 260 -3.17 -6.44 -2.70
N THR A 261 -1.86 -6.36 -2.93
CA THR A 261 -0.84 -6.56 -1.89
C THR A 261 -0.32 -5.18 -1.50
N TRP A 262 -0.72 -4.70 -0.33
CA TRP A 262 -0.32 -3.39 0.18
C TRP A 262 1.02 -3.46 0.91
N GLY A 263 1.82 -2.40 0.77
CA GLY A 263 3.00 -2.18 1.61
C GLY A 263 2.63 -1.62 2.99
N SER A 264 3.60 -1.00 3.65
CA SER A 264 3.36 -0.30 4.92
C SER A 264 2.74 1.08 4.70
N VAL A 265 1.81 1.45 5.58
CA VAL A 265 1.24 2.81 5.66
C VAL A 265 2.26 3.78 6.26
N GLY A 266 2.40 4.96 5.65
CA GLY A 266 3.24 6.06 6.14
C GLY A 266 2.93 7.38 5.45
N ALA A 267 3.60 8.47 5.86
CA ALA A 267 3.43 9.75 5.19
C ALA A 267 4.14 9.78 3.83
N ALA A 268 3.51 10.39 2.83
CA ALA A 268 4.19 10.78 1.60
C ALA A 268 5.27 11.83 1.90
N THR A 269 6.26 11.93 1.03
CA THR A 269 7.28 12.97 1.06
C THR A 269 7.11 13.92 -0.11
N GLY A 270 7.52 15.19 0.05
CA GLY A 270 7.35 16.23 -0.97
C GLY A 270 6.24 17.23 -0.64
N THR A 271 6.11 18.25 -1.48
CA THR A 271 5.12 19.34 -1.36
C THR A 271 4.60 19.68 -2.76
N ASP A 272 4.02 18.69 -3.43
CA ASP A 272 3.64 18.71 -4.85
C ASP A 272 4.85 18.89 -5.80
N PRO A 273 5.35 17.81 -6.43
CA PRO A 273 4.81 16.47 -6.40
C PRO A 273 5.10 15.74 -5.08
N TYR A 274 4.35 14.67 -4.84
CA TYR A 274 4.49 13.76 -3.71
C TYR A 274 5.11 12.42 -4.15
N THR A 275 5.79 11.75 -3.22
CA THR A 275 6.28 10.38 -3.40
C THR A 275 5.99 9.52 -2.17
N GLN A 276 5.79 8.23 -2.39
CA GLN A 276 5.71 7.23 -1.33
C GLN A 276 6.49 5.98 -1.77
N THR A 277 7.11 5.27 -0.84
CA THR A 277 7.92 4.08 -1.13
C THR A 277 7.28 2.83 -0.54
N GLY A 278 7.01 1.83 -1.38
CA GLY A 278 6.67 0.48 -0.95
C GLY A 278 7.85 -0.47 -1.18
N THR A 279 7.98 -1.49 -0.34
CA THR A 279 9.10 -2.45 -0.38
C THR A 279 8.57 -3.89 -0.25
N GLY A 280 9.41 -4.87 -0.61
CA GLY A 280 9.10 -6.29 -0.40
C GLY A 280 8.17 -6.90 -1.47
N PHE A 281 8.00 -6.25 -2.62
CA PHE A 281 7.15 -6.78 -3.68
C PHE A 281 7.86 -7.89 -4.43
N SER A 282 7.42 -9.13 -4.23
CA SER A 282 8.03 -10.35 -4.79
C SER A 282 7.65 -10.67 -6.24
N SER A 283 6.90 -9.79 -6.89
CA SER A 283 6.43 -9.95 -8.28
C SER A 283 6.01 -8.61 -8.86
N VAL A 284 6.05 -8.49 -10.18
CA VAL A 284 5.58 -7.31 -10.93
C VAL A 284 4.06 -7.27 -11.08
N GLY A 285 3.55 -6.20 -11.69
CA GLY A 285 2.12 -5.97 -11.87
C GLY A 285 1.80 -4.49 -12.05
N THR A 286 0.55 -4.11 -11.76
CA THR A 286 0.15 -2.70 -11.74
C THR A 286 0.27 -2.17 -10.33
N TYR A 287 1.02 -1.11 -10.13
CA TYR A 287 1.19 -0.45 -8.85
C TYR A 287 0.31 0.80 -8.78
N ALA A 288 -0.23 1.09 -7.61
CA ALA A 288 -1.02 2.28 -7.33
C ALA A 288 -0.71 2.79 -5.91
N VAL A 289 -1.16 4.00 -5.62
CA VAL A 289 -1.06 4.60 -4.29
C VAL A 289 -2.47 4.70 -3.71
N GLY A 290 -2.65 4.12 -2.52
CA GLY A 290 -3.88 4.20 -1.73
C GLY A 290 -3.54 4.63 -0.31
N ASP A 291 -4.54 5.06 0.46
CA ASP A 291 -4.30 5.49 1.84
C ASP A 291 -4.53 4.40 2.89
N TYR A 292 -4.48 4.79 4.17
CA TYR A 292 -4.71 3.96 5.34
C TYR A 292 -6.02 3.18 5.30
N TYR A 293 -7.03 3.65 4.57
CA TYR A 293 -8.32 2.99 4.44
C TYR A 293 -8.17 1.55 3.93
N TYR A 294 -7.16 1.31 3.08
CA TYR A 294 -6.86 -0.02 2.53
C TYR A 294 -5.79 -0.81 3.30
N GLY A 295 -4.82 -0.12 3.90
CA GLY A 295 -3.66 -0.75 4.57
C GLY A 295 -3.85 -0.97 6.06
N GLY A 296 -4.87 -0.33 6.61
CA GLY A 296 -5.21 -0.37 8.01
C GLY A 296 -4.79 0.90 8.73
N LEU A 297 -5.71 1.44 9.53
CA LEU A 297 -5.45 2.46 10.52
C LEU A 297 -4.90 1.79 11.78
N ALA A 298 -3.68 2.13 12.17
CA ALA A 298 -3.07 1.58 13.39
C ALA A 298 -3.77 2.12 14.65
N VAL A 299 -4.13 1.24 15.58
CA VAL A 299 -4.79 1.59 16.85
C VAL A 299 -4.24 0.71 17.97
N ASP A 300 -3.77 1.31 19.05
CA ASP A 300 -3.28 0.57 20.23
C ASP A 300 -4.39 0.45 21.28
N LEU A 301 -4.97 -0.75 21.41
CA LEU A 301 -6.01 -1.03 22.39
C LEU A 301 -5.49 -2.05 23.40
N LYS A 302 -5.77 -1.83 24.69
CA LYS A 302 -5.34 -2.73 25.75
C LYS A 302 -6.46 -3.12 26.71
N ILE A 303 -6.62 -4.42 26.94
CA ILE A 303 -7.65 -5.02 27.80
C ILE A 303 -7.15 -6.32 28.44
N PHE A 304 -7.55 -6.58 29.69
CA PHE A 304 -7.36 -7.88 30.33
C PHE A 304 -8.67 -8.66 30.44
N LEU A 305 -8.56 -9.98 30.37
CA LEU A 305 -9.63 -10.95 30.61
C LEU A 305 -9.42 -11.54 32.00
N ALA A 306 -10.34 -11.30 32.94
CA ALA A 306 -10.13 -11.71 34.32
C ALA A 306 -10.03 -13.24 34.47
N GLY A 307 -10.70 -14.01 33.61
CA GLY A 307 -10.60 -15.47 33.61
C GLY A 307 -9.18 -15.97 33.36
N ALA A 308 -8.44 -15.30 32.47
CA ALA A 308 -7.06 -15.65 32.13
C ALA A 308 -6.01 -14.89 32.95
N TYR A 309 -6.38 -13.88 33.75
CA TYR A 309 -5.41 -13.03 34.45
C TYR A 309 -4.75 -13.77 35.62
N ASN A 310 -3.42 -13.73 35.65
CA ASN A 310 -2.61 -14.40 36.65
C ASN A 310 -1.84 -13.37 37.49
N THR A 311 -2.23 -13.24 38.75
CA THR A 311 -1.65 -12.25 39.67
C THR A 311 -0.22 -12.56 40.11
N THR A 312 0.32 -13.73 39.74
CA THR A 312 1.72 -14.09 40.03
C THR A 312 2.65 -13.56 38.95
N ASN A 313 2.21 -13.57 37.70
CA ASN A 313 3.01 -13.10 36.56
C ASN A 313 2.61 -11.69 36.08
N HIS A 314 1.56 -11.09 36.65
CA HIS A 314 0.98 -9.80 36.27
C HIS A 314 0.62 -9.74 34.78
N ASN A 315 0.10 -10.86 34.26
CA ASN A 315 -0.16 -11.10 32.85
C ASN A 315 -1.32 -12.07 32.65
N MET A 316 -1.74 -12.30 31.40
CA MET A 316 -2.70 -13.35 31.09
C MET A 316 -2.04 -14.68 30.71
N ASP A 317 -2.59 -15.77 31.25
CA ASP A 317 -2.26 -17.13 30.87
C ASP A 317 -2.84 -17.44 29.48
N LYS A 318 -2.05 -18.11 28.64
CA LYS A 318 -2.42 -18.49 27.27
C LYS A 318 -2.69 -19.99 27.14
N THR A 319 -3.22 -20.60 28.20
CA THR A 319 -3.43 -22.05 28.33
C THR A 319 -4.17 -22.65 27.14
N LEU A 320 -5.19 -21.95 26.63
CA LEU A 320 -5.94 -22.36 25.45
C LEU A 320 -5.06 -22.39 24.19
N ASN A 321 -4.18 -21.41 24.01
CA ASN A 321 -3.27 -21.35 22.88
C ASN A 321 -2.17 -22.42 23.00
N ASP A 322 -1.59 -22.60 24.19
CA ASP A 322 -0.61 -23.66 24.47
C ASP A 322 -1.17 -25.07 24.22
N SER A 323 -2.48 -25.23 24.42
CA SER A 323 -3.21 -26.47 24.16
C SER A 323 -3.78 -26.56 22.74
N SER A 324 -3.49 -25.59 21.86
CA SER A 324 -4.01 -25.51 20.49
C SER A 324 -5.55 -25.53 20.40
N LEU A 325 -6.23 -24.93 21.38
CA LEU A 325 -7.68 -24.87 21.48
C LEU A 325 -8.28 -23.58 20.91
N VAL A 326 -7.52 -22.48 20.85
CA VAL A 326 -7.99 -21.24 20.21
C VAL A 326 -8.25 -21.51 18.72
N PRO A 327 -9.48 -21.27 18.21
CA PRO A 327 -9.80 -21.59 16.83
C PRO A 327 -9.05 -20.68 15.85
N THR A 328 -8.76 -21.18 14.65
CA THR A 328 -8.18 -20.37 13.58
C THR A 328 -9.22 -19.50 12.85
N THR A 329 -10.50 -19.63 13.17
CA THR A 329 -11.58 -18.79 12.66
C THR A 329 -12.26 -18.09 13.82
N ASP A 330 -12.62 -16.82 13.64
CA ASP A 330 -13.23 -16.03 14.69
C ASP A 330 -14.54 -16.69 15.19
N PRO A 331 -14.79 -16.69 16.51
CA PRO A 331 -16.00 -17.27 17.10
C PRO A 331 -17.23 -16.35 16.98
N TYR A 332 -17.09 -15.18 16.33
CA TYR A 332 -18.12 -14.13 16.30
C TYR A 332 -18.89 -14.08 14.97
N GLY A 333 -18.55 -14.94 14.01
CA GLY A 333 -19.21 -15.04 12.70
C GLY A 333 -18.78 -13.95 11.71
N MET A 334 -17.60 -13.35 11.91
CA MET A 334 -17.08 -12.25 11.08
C MET A 334 -16.28 -12.76 9.87
N SER A 335 -16.10 -14.08 9.77
CA SER A 335 -15.39 -14.77 8.68
C SER A 335 -13.89 -14.42 8.61
N THR A 336 -13.30 -13.96 9.71
CA THR A 336 -11.86 -13.78 9.84
C THR A 336 -11.22 -15.14 10.12
N THR A 337 -10.27 -15.54 9.27
CA THR A 337 -9.54 -16.82 9.39
C THR A 337 -8.04 -16.58 9.29
N VAL A 338 -7.27 -17.21 10.17
CA VAL A 338 -5.81 -17.16 10.20
C VAL A 338 -5.20 -18.52 9.87
N ALA A 339 -3.98 -18.52 9.32
CA ALA A 339 -3.25 -19.77 9.06
C ALA A 339 -2.79 -20.44 10.36
N SER A 340 -2.46 -19.64 11.37
CA SER A 340 -2.06 -20.07 12.71
C SER A 340 -2.37 -18.97 13.72
N VAL A 341 -2.73 -19.35 14.94
CA VAL A 341 -2.92 -18.40 16.06
C VAL A 341 -1.54 -17.83 16.48
N PRO A 342 -1.40 -16.50 16.69
CA PRO A 342 -0.15 -15.90 17.18
C PRO A 342 0.32 -16.54 18.49
N SER A 343 1.63 -16.69 18.68
CA SER A 343 2.19 -17.50 19.78
C SER A 343 1.95 -16.95 21.18
N ASP A 344 1.74 -15.63 21.29
CA ASP A 344 1.44 -14.88 22.51
C ASP A 344 -0.05 -14.54 22.66
N ALA A 345 -0.90 -14.93 21.70
CA ALA A 345 -2.34 -14.73 21.79
C ALA A 345 -2.92 -15.53 22.96
N VAL A 346 -3.79 -14.89 23.73
CA VAL A 346 -4.60 -15.53 24.76
C VAL A 346 -5.91 -15.99 24.14
N ASP A 347 -6.55 -15.12 23.36
CA ASP A 347 -7.87 -15.40 22.79
C ASP A 347 -8.32 -14.40 21.72
N TRP A 348 -9.44 -14.70 21.06
CA TRP A 348 -10.17 -13.79 20.20
C TRP A 348 -11.01 -12.78 21.01
N VAL A 349 -11.01 -11.53 20.56
CA VAL A 349 -11.93 -10.46 20.99
C VAL A 349 -12.61 -9.83 19.78
N LYS A 350 -13.85 -9.40 19.96
CA LYS A 350 -14.57 -8.58 18.98
C LYS A 350 -14.48 -7.12 19.41
N ILE A 351 -13.96 -6.29 18.50
CA ILE A 351 -13.89 -4.85 18.65
C ILE A 351 -15.05 -4.24 17.87
N VAL A 352 -15.74 -3.31 18.50
CA VAL A 352 -16.88 -2.61 17.90
C VAL A 352 -16.60 -1.12 17.91
N PHE A 353 -16.64 -0.50 16.74
CA PHE A 353 -16.53 0.94 16.56
C PHE A 353 -17.93 1.55 16.48
N ARG A 354 -18.21 2.49 17.38
CA ARG A 354 -19.50 3.18 17.52
C ARG A 354 -19.33 4.65 17.19
N ASP A 355 -20.41 5.27 16.73
CA ASP A 355 -20.44 6.68 16.40
C ASP A 355 -20.00 7.54 17.59
N GLY A 356 -19.09 8.50 17.36
CA GLY A 356 -18.52 9.34 18.41
C GLY A 356 -19.50 10.33 19.04
N THR A 357 -20.67 10.55 18.43
CA THR A 357 -21.73 11.42 18.97
C THR A 357 -22.87 10.61 19.61
N THR A 358 -23.18 9.44 19.04
CA THR A 358 -24.29 8.58 19.43
C THR A 358 -23.79 7.17 19.72
N SER A 359 -23.42 6.90 20.98
CA SER A 359 -22.78 5.64 21.40
C SER A 359 -23.61 4.37 21.17
N THR A 360 -24.93 4.48 20.95
CA THR A 360 -25.79 3.35 20.58
C THR A 360 -25.66 2.93 19.12
N THR A 361 -25.13 3.80 18.24
CA THR A 361 -24.98 3.53 16.80
C THR A 361 -23.68 2.79 16.53
N LEU A 362 -23.78 1.59 15.94
CA LEU A 362 -22.65 0.74 15.56
C LEU A 362 -22.27 1.02 14.11
N LEU A 363 -21.01 1.38 13.87
CA LEU A 363 -20.51 1.74 12.54
C LEU A 363 -19.71 0.61 11.90
N ASP A 364 -18.86 -0.06 12.70
CA ASP A 364 -18.04 -1.16 12.21
C ASP A 364 -17.67 -2.13 13.34
N SER A 365 -17.19 -3.32 13.00
CA SER A 365 -16.63 -4.25 13.95
C SER A 365 -15.63 -5.20 13.31
N VAL A 366 -14.60 -5.60 14.08
CA VAL A 366 -13.56 -6.53 13.65
C VAL A 366 -13.26 -7.57 14.74
N ALA A 367 -12.83 -8.76 14.33
CA ALA A 367 -12.27 -9.75 15.25
C ALA A 367 -10.74 -9.64 15.26
N LYS A 368 -10.14 -9.65 16.45
CA LYS A 368 -8.67 -9.61 16.66
C LYS A 368 -8.29 -10.51 17.82
N PHE A 369 -6.99 -10.73 18.00
CA PHE A 369 -6.49 -11.41 19.19
C PHE A 369 -6.14 -10.42 20.29
N VAL A 370 -6.25 -10.85 21.54
CA VAL A 370 -5.60 -10.19 22.67
C VAL A 370 -4.40 -11.04 23.11
N ASN A 371 -3.24 -10.43 23.31
CA ASN A 371 -2.04 -11.12 23.75
C ASN A 371 -1.92 -11.15 25.29
N GLN A 372 -0.91 -11.85 25.81
CA GLN A 372 -0.72 -12.01 27.26
C GLN A 372 -0.70 -10.67 28.01
N SER A 373 -0.07 -9.65 27.42
CA SER A 373 0.07 -8.30 27.99
C SER A 373 -1.19 -7.44 27.92
N GLY A 374 -2.27 -8.00 27.36
CA GLY A 374 -3.55 -7.33 27.16
C GLY A 374 -3.62 -6.49 25.89
N GLN A 375 -2.54 -6.41 25.10
CA GLN A 375 -2.58 -5.67 23.83
C GLN A 375 -3.44 -6.42 22.81
N ILE A 376 -4.28 -5.68 22.11
CA ILE A 376 -5.00 -6.20 20.94
C ILE A 376 -4.06 -6.17 19.74
N ILE A 377 -3.94 -7.31 19.07
CA ILE A 377 -2.97 -7.56 18.00
C ILE A 377 -3.67 -8.08 16.73
N ASN A 378 -3.01 -7.86 15.60
CA ASN A 378 -3.40 -8.42 14.32
C ASN A 378 -3.18 -9.94 14.26
N ASP A 379 -3.74 -10.51 13.21
CA ASP A 379 -3.71 -11.92 12.82
C ASP A 379 -2.29 -12.50 12.69
N ASP A 380 -1.29 -11.65 12.45
CA ASP A 380 0.14 -11.98 12.33
C ASP A 380 0.95 -11.70 13.61
N GLY A 381 0.30 -11.27 14.68
CA GLY A 381 0.94 -10.90 15.94
C GLY A 381 1.51 -9.48 15.99
N THR A 382 1.33 -8.68 14.94
CA THR A 382 1.73 -7.26 14.96
C THR A 382 0.68 -6.39 15.65
N ASN A 383 0.99 -5.11 15.89
CA ASN A 383 0.03 -4.16 16.47
C ASN A 383 -1.24 -4.08 15.63
N MET A 384 -2.39 -3.95 16.29
CA MET A 384 -3.69 -3.90 15.63
C MET A 384 -3.78 -2.77 14.59
N SER A 385 -4.36 -3.10 13.44
CA SER A 385 -4.83 -2.14 12.45
C SER A 385 -6.22 -2.49 11.93
N VAL A 386 -6.95 -1.48 11.45
CA VAL A 386 -8.34 -1.60 10.97
C VAL A 386 -8.48 -0.99 9.59
N THR A 387 -8.89 -1.79 8.60
CA THR A 387 -9.21 -1.33 7.24
C THR A 387 -10.67 -0.92 7.14
N GLY A 388 -11.03 -0.10 6.15
CA GLY A 388 -12.42 0.25 5.89
C GLY A 388 -13.05 1.28 6.84
N LEU A 389 -12.28 1.77 7.83
CA LEU A 389 -12.75 2.72 8.83
C LEU A 389 -12.15 4.11 8.58
N GLU A 390 -13.00 5.13 8.56
CA GLU A 390 -12.59 6.53 8.39
C GLU A 390 -11.86 7.08 9.62
N LYS A 391 -10.91 8.00 9.41
CA LYS A 391 -10.31 8.79 10.50
C LYS A 391 -11.36 9.69 11.15
N ALA A 392 -11.81 9.29 12.34
CA ALA A 392 -12.73 10.04 13.18
C ALA A 392 -12.54 9.64 14.66
N SER A 393 -13.38 10.19 15.53
CA SER A 393 -13.46 9.81 16.93
C SER A 393 -14.59 8.80 17.13
N TYR A 394 -14.30 7.67 17.77
CA TYR A 394 -15.25 6.58 17.97
C TYR A 394 -15.35 6.20 19.44
N TYR A 395 -16.54 5.84 19.91
CA TYR A 395 -16.61 4.99 21.10
C TYR A 395 -16.20 3.57 20.68
N VAL A 396 -15.31 2.94 21.45
CA VAL A 396 -14.81 1.59 21.13
C VAL A 396 -15.34 0.63 22.17
N SER A 397 -15.89 -0.52 21.77
CA SER A 397 -16.32 -1.56 22.68
C SER A 397 -15.55 -2.85 22.46
N ILE A 398 -15.24 -3.54 23.55
CA ILE A 398 -14.57 -4.83 23.54
C ILE A 398 -15.55 -5.89 24.02
N HIS A 399 -15.71 -6.92 23.21
CA HIS A 399 -16.54 -8.08 23.48
C HIS A 399 -15.67 -9.33 23.47
N HIS A 400 -15.93 -10.22 24.41
CA HIS A 400 -15.31 -11.53 24.48
C HIS A 400 -16.40 -12.60 24.59
N ARG A 401 -16.05 -13.87 24.34
CA ARG A 401 -17.03 -14.96 24.27
C ARG A 401 -17.79 -15.20 25.58
N ASN A 402 -17.13 -15.07 26.73
CA ASN A 402 -17.69 -15.44 28.06
C ASN A 402 -17.38 -14.42 29.17
N HIS A 403 -17.01 -13.20 28.78
CA HIS A 403 -16.85 -12.07 29.70
C HIS A 403 -17.88 -10.97 29.38
N LEU A 404 -18.23 -10.16 30.39
CA LEU A 404 -19.10 -9.01 30.16
C LEU A 404 -18.39 -7.96 29.30
N PRO A 405 -19.02 -7.47 28.23
CA PRO A 405 -18.41 -6.48 27.35
C PRO A 405 -18.40 -5.09 27.99
N ILE A 406 -17.49 -4.24 27.50
CA ILE A 406 -17.33 -2.85 27.94
C ILE A 406 -17.24 -1.91 26.76
N MET A 407 -17.37 -0.61 27.02
CA MET A 407 -17.12 0.46 26.05
C MET A 407 -16.20 1.52 26.67
N SER A 408 -15.40 2.20 25.84
CA SER A 408 -14.60 3.34 26.26
C SER A 408 -15.47 4.43 26.91
N ALA A 409 -15.00 5.00 28.01
CA ALA A 409 -15.70 6.09 28.70
C ALA A 409 -15.76 7.38 27.87
N THR A 410 -14.73 7.59 27.05
CA THR A 410 -14.63 8.70 26.10
C THR A 410 -14.39 8.16 24.70
N VAL A 411 -14.58 9.01 23.69
CA VAL A 411 -14.23 8.65 22.32
C VAL A 411 -12.71 8.51 22.16
N VAL A 412 -12.29 7.53 21.36
CA VAL A 412 -10.91 7.31 20.91
C VAL A 412 -10.72 8.03 19.58
N ASN A 413 -9.78 8.97 19.52
CA ASN A 413 -9.51 9.75 18.33
C ASN A 413 -8.57 8.99 17.38
N LEU A 414 -9.13 8.37 16.34
CA LEU A 414 -8.35 7.63 15.35
C LEU A 414 -7.66 8.53 14.30
N SER A 415 -7.87 9.85 14.36
CA SER A 415 -7.11 10.82 13.57
C SER A 415 -5.79 11.24 14.23
N ALA A 416 -5.52 10.79 15.46
CA ALA A 416 -4.27 11.07 16.14
C ALA A 416 -3.09 10.33 15.47
N ALA A 417 -1.86 10.83 15.65
CA ALA A 417 -0.66 10.19 15.11
C ALA A 417 -0.40 8.79 15.69
N SER A 418 -0.89 8.52 16.91
CA SER A 418 -0.82 7.22 17.57
C SER A 418 -2.08 7.03 18.41
N PRO A 419 -3.20 6.61 17.80
CA PRO A 419 -4.45 6.39 18.52
C PRO A 419 -4.27 5.28 19.56
N SER A 420 -4.63 5.53 20.81
CA SER A 420 -4.57 4.51 21.86
C SER A 420 -5.69 4.61 22.88
N TYR A 421 -6.02 3.47 23.49
CA TYR A 421 -6.94 3.39 24.62
C TYR A 421 -6.64 2.17 25.51
N ASP A 422 -6.36 2.41 26.79
CA ASP A 422 -5.99 1.37 27.74
C ASP A 422 -7.04 1.24 28.84
N TYR A 423 -7.89 0.21 28.72
CA TYR A 423 -8.93 -0.11 29.69
C TYR A 423 -8.37 -0.60 31.02
N THR A 424 -7.14 -1.10 31.05
CA THR A 424 -6.54 -1.74 32.23
C THR A 424 -6.05 -0.73 33.26
N SER A 425 -5.93 0.54 32.87
CA SER A 425 -5.27 1.59 33.64
C SER A 425 -6.13 2.22 34.75
N ALA A 426 -7.46 2.24 34.59
CA ALA A 426 -8.39 2.78 35.57
C ALA A 426 -9.83 2.36 35.28
N LEU A 427 -10.66 2.18 36.32
CA LEU A 427 -12.11 1.94 36.18
C LEU A 427 -12.81 3.01 35.32
N ALA A 428 -12.37 4.27 35.44
CA ALA A 428 -12.92 5.40 34.69
C ALA A 428 -12.69 5.33 33.17
N GLN A 429 -11.93 4.34 32.67
CA GLN A 429 -11.79 4.07 31.23
C GLN A 429 -12.98 3.31 30.65
N ALA A 430 -13.84 2.73 31.50
CA ALA A 430 -15.07 2.12 31.04
C ALA A 430 -16.25 3.08 31.17
N TRP A 431 -17.09 3.13 30.14
CA TRP A 431 -18.39 3.78 30.20
C TRP A 431 -19.26 3.07 31.24
N VAL A 432 -20.01 3.86 32.02
CA VAL A 432 -20.85 3.36 33.11
C VAL A 432 -22.31 3.56 32.75
N ASP A 433 -23.06 2.46 32.70
CA ASP A 433 -24.52 2.53 32.73
C ASP A 433 -24.98 3.00 34.10
N ALA A 434 -25.52 4.22 34.17
CA ALA A 434 -25.99 4.82 35.42
C ALA A 434 -27.18 4.06 36.05
N THR A 435 -27.84 3.17 35.31
CA THR A 435 -28.91 2.31 35.81
C THR A 435 -28.40 1.06 36.53
N VAL A 436 -27.15 0.66 36.26
CA VAL A 436 -26.50 -0.46 36.93
C VAL A 436 -25.80 0.05 38.18
N THR A 437 -26.41 -0.22 39.34
CA THR A 437 -25.87 0.16 40.65
C THR A 437 -25.30 -1.02 41.44
N SER A 438 -25.32 -2.22 40.85
CA SER A 438 -24.93 -3.47 41.51
C SER A 438 -23.44 -3.75 41.49
N ASN A 439 -22.71 -3.21 40.51
CA ASN A 439 -21.31 -3.51 40.26
C ASN A 439 -20.63 -2.38 39.48
N ASP A 440 -19.30 -2.43 39.47
CA ASP A 440 -18.46 -1.62 38.60
C ASP A 440 -18.43 -2.18 37.18
N ALA A 441 -18.13 -1.33 36.19
CA ALA A 441 -18.08 -1.70 34.78
C ALA A 441 -16.96 -2.70 34.42
N MET A 442 -15.91 -2.74 35.24
CA MET A 442 -14.76 -3.66 35.10
C MET A 442 -14.40 -4.25 36.45
N LYS A 443 -13.74 -5.41 36.44
CA LYS A 443 -13.24 -6.10 37.62
C LYS A 443 -11.84 -5.60 37.97
N GLU A 444 -11.61 -5.23 39.22
CA GLU A 444 -10.26 -5.02 39.74
C GLU A 444 -9.61 -6.40 40.02
N VAL A 445 -8.59 -6.75 39.25
CA VAL A 445 -7.87 -8.04 39.37
C VAL A 445 -6.62 -7.92 40.24
N GLU A 446 -6.05 -6.71 40.30
CA GLU A 446 -5.01 -6.27 41.22
C GLU A 446 -5.24 -4.80 41.53
N THR A 447 -4.64 -4.28 42.61
CA THR A 447 -4.78 -2.86 42.96
C THR A 447 -4.47 -1.96 41.76
N GLY A 448 -5.48 -1.27 41.24
CA GLY A 448 -5.38 -0.36 40.10
C GLY A 448 -5.36 -1.03 38.71
N ILE A 449 -5.47 -2.37 38.62
CA ILE A 449 -5.49 -3.10 37.34
C ILE A 449 -6.89 -3.65 37.08
N TRP A 450 -7.42 -3.32 35.90
CA TRP A 450 -8.80 -3.59 35.54
C TRP A 450 -8.91 -4.58 34.37
N ALA A 451 -9.91 -5.46 34.43
CA ALA A 451 -10.19 -6.49 33.43
C ALA A 451 -11.69 -6.62 33.15
N LEU A 452 -12.06 -7.27 32.05
CA LEU A 452 -13.44 -7.69 31.83
C LEU A 452 -13.85 -8.69 32.91
N TRP A 453 -15.12 -8.61 33.35
CA TRP A 453 -15.69 -9.58 34.28
C TRP A 453 -15.87 -10.93 33.61
N GLU A 454 -15.31 -11.99 34.19
CA GLU A 454 -15.48 -13.36 33.74
C GLU A 454 -16.77 -13.99 34.30
N GLY A 455 -17.44 -14.83 33.50
CA GLY A 455 -18.52 -15.69 34.00
C GLY A 455 -19.85 -15.61 33.26
N ASP A 456 -19.97 -14.84 32.17
CA ASP A 456 -21.20 -14.75 31.37
C ASP A 456 -21.28 -15.92 30.39
N ALA A 457 -21.31 -17.15 30.92
CA ALA A 457 -21.35 -18.38 30.13
C ALA A 457 -22.63 -18.48 29.27
N THR A 458 -23.71 -17.81 29.70
CA THR A 458 -24.98 -17.77 28.97
C THR A 458 -25.09 -16.64 27.96
N GLN A 459 -24.10 -15.75 27.89
CA GLN A 459 -24.05 -14.57 27.00
C GLN A 459 -25.27 -13.65 27.11
N ASN A 460 -25.88 -13.59 28.29
CA ASN A 460 -27.10 -12.83 28.52
C ASN A 460 -26.80 -11.39 29.01
N GLY A 461 -25.52 -11.06 29.26
CA GLY A 461 -25.06 -9.77 29.76
C GLY A 461 -25.21 -9.60 31.27
N THR A 462 -25.47 -10.68 32.01
CA THR A 462 -25.60 -10.72 33.47
C THR A 462 -24.97 -11.99 34.02
N ILE A 463 -23.92 -11.84 34.84
CA ILE A 463 -23.32 -12.96 35.57
C ILE A 463 -24.13 -13.20 36.84
N SER A 464 -24.66 -14.41 36.98
CA SER A 464 -25.49 -14.82 38.11
C SER A 464 -25.10 -16.20 38.61
N TYR A 465 -24.97 -16.35 39.93
CA TYR A 465 -24.79 -17.68 40.54
C TYR A 465 -26.13 -18.36 40.87
N ASN A 466 -27.12 -17.61 41.35
CA ASN A 466 -28.47 -18.10 41.69
C ASN A 466 -29.55 -17.46 40.79
N GLY A 467 -30.79 -17.93 40.89
CA GLY A 467 -31.93 -17.38 40.15
C GLY A 467 -32.15 -18.05 38.79
N GLY A 468 -33.08 -17.51 37.98
CA GLY A 468 -33.29 -17.96 36.61
C GLY A 468 -32.11 -17.58 35.72
N SER A 469 -31.80 -18.40 34.71
CA SER A 469 -30.72 -18.16 33.74
C SER A 469 -29.32 -17.95 34.34
N ASN A 470 -29.05 -18.54 35.52
CA ASN A 470 -27.73 -18.45 36.14
C ASN A 470 -26.66 -19.25 35.37
N ASP A 471 -25.43 -18.75 35.38
CA ASP A 471 -24.35 -19.25 34.53
C ASP A 471 -23.80 -20.60 35.03
N ARG A 472 -23.90 -20.89 36.33
CA ARG A 472 -23.49 -22.20 36.86
C ARG A 472 -24.31 -23.37 36.31
N ILE A 473 -25.57 -23.14 35.92
CA ILE A 473 -26.39 -24.20 35.30
C ILE A 473 -25.87 -24.52 33.89
N SER A 474 -25.33 -23.54 33.17
CA SER A 474 -24.69 -23.78 31.87
C SER A 474 -23.53 -24.76 32.02
N ILE A 475 -22.62 -24.49 32.98
CA ILE A 475 -21.50 -25.40 33.32
C ILE A 475 -22.00 -26.77 33.79
N LEU A 476 -23.03 -26.82 34.64
CA LEU A 476 -23.61 -28.09 35.11
C LEU A 476 -24.14 -28.94 33.95
N ASN A 477 -24.78 -28.30 32.97
CA ASN A 477 -25.28 -28.98 31.79
C ASN A 477 -24.13 -29.46 30.90
N ALA A 478 -23.08 -28.65 30.73
CA ALA A 478 -21.90 -29.00 29.95
C ALA A 478 -21.18 -30.25 30.47
N VAL A 479 -21.02 -30.39 31.80
CA VAL A 479 -20.42 -31.60 32.42
C VAL A 479 -21.41 -32.76 32.60
N GLY A 480 -22.71 -32.50 32.41
CA GLY A 480 -23.80 -33.45 32.61
C GLY A 480 -24.44 -33.32 33.99
N ALA A 481 -25.69 -32.86 34.04
CA ALA A 481 -26.40 -32.55 35.29
C ALA A 481 -26.60 -33.76 36.23
N SER A 482 -26.68 -34.98 35.69
CA SER A 482 -26.75 -36.23 36.47
C SER A 482 -25.38 -36.74 36.93
N THR A 483 -24.28 -36.16 36.42
CA THR A 483 -22.90 -36.59 36.63
C THR A 483 -21.97 -35.38 36.87
N PRO A 484 -22.25 -34.53 37.87
CA PRO A 484 -21.54 -33.25 38.06
C PRO A 484 -20.07 -33.38 38.48
N GLY A 485 -19.55 -34.61 38.63
CA GLY A 485 -18.13 -34.89 38.84
C GLY A 485 -17.32 -35.08 37.55
N ASN A 486 -17.98 -35.13 36.39
CA ASN A 486 -17.30 -35.16 35.10
C ASN A 486 -16.64 -33.82 34.80
N THR A 487 -15.67 -33.86 33.89
CA THR A 487 -15.03 -32.68 33.30
C THR A 487 -15.07 -32.79 31.78
N VAL A 488 -15.10 -31.65 31.10
CA VAL A 488 -14.92 -31.57 29.64
C VAL A 488 -13.56 -30.93 29.40
N THR A 489 -12.55 -31.73 29.09
CA THR A 489 -11.17 -31.26 28.88
C THR A 489 -10.88 -31.02 27.40
N ASN A 490 -9.78 -30.31 27.12
CA ASN A 490 -9.31 -30.00 25.76
C ASN A 490 -10.42 -29.34 24.92
N THR A 491 -11.10 -28.37 25.50
CA THR A 491 -12.25 -27.72 24.87
C THR A 491 -12.10 -26.21 24.83
N TYR A 492 -12.58 -25.60 23.75
CA TYR A 492 -12.79 -24.17 23.64
C TYR A 492 -14.29 -23.91 23.86
N SER A 493 -14.65 -23.45 25.06
CA SER A 493 -16.05 -23.37 25.49
C SER A 493 -16.43 -21.99 26.03
N LEU A 494 -17.71 -21.67 25.95
CA LEU A 494 -18.32 -20.55 26.69
C LEU A 494 -18.34 -20.84 28.20
N ASP A 495 -18.47 -22.10 28.58
CA ASP A 495 -18.55 -22.56 29.97
C ASP A 495 -17.18 -22.66 30.67
N ASP A 496 -16.08 -22.53 29.92
CA ASP A 496 -14.71 -22.47 30.45
C ASP A 496 -14.36 -21.00 30.77
N VAL A 497 -14.86 -20.53 31.91
CA VAL A 497 -14.84 -19.11 32.30
C VAL A 497 -13.49 -18.70 32.91
N ASN A 498 -12.70 -19.67 33.40
CA ASN A 498 -11.32 -19.45 33.85
C ASN A 498 -10.29 -19.70 32.74
N MET A 499 -10.73 -20.10 31.54
CA MET A 499 -9.91 -20.22 30.33
C MET A 499 -8.75 -21.22 30.48
N ASP A 500 -8.95 -22.29 31.24
CA ASP A 500 -7.93 -23.32 31.47
C ASP A 500 -8.03 -24.53 30.52
N GLY A 501 -9.01 -24.52 29.61
CA GLY A 501 -9.27 -25.59 28.64
C GLY A 501 -10.07 -26.75 29.21
N THR A 502 -10.59 -26.64 30.44
CA THR A 502 -11.36 -27.67 31.14
C THR A 502 -12.62 -27.10 31.79
N VAL A 503 -13.79 -27.44 31.23
CA VAL A 503 -15.07 -27.15 31.90
C VAL A 503 -15.28 -28.13 33.05
N SER A 504 -15.45 -27.60 34.26
CA SER A 504 -15.70 -28.40 35.46
C SER A 504 -16.69 -27.75 36.43
N TYR A 505 -17.52 -28.57 37.09
CA TYR A 505 -18.50 -28.11 38.08
C TYR A 505 -18.08 -28.39 39.53
N ASN A 506 -17.25 -29.43 39.75
CA ASN A 506 -16.73 -29.83 41.07
C ASN A 506 -15.21 -30.06 40.97
N GLY A 507 -14.53 -30.10 42.12
CA GLY A 507 -13.07 -30.26 42.19
C GLY A 507 -12.33 -28.94 42.42
N GLY A 508 -11.00 -28.95 42.31
CA GLY A 508 -10.20 -27.72 42.34
C GLY A 508 -10.37 -26.92 41.04
N SER A 509 -10.20 -25.60 41.11
CA SER A 509 -10.22 -24.70 39.95
C SER A 509 -11.44 -24.83 39.02
N ASN A 510 -12.63 -25.11 39.57
CA ASN A 510 -13.82 -25.28 38.75
C ASN A 510 -14.52 -23.96 38.40
N ASP A 511 -15.11 -23.90 37.20
CA ASP A 511 -15.77 -22.72 36.62
C ASP A 511 -16.93 -22.21 37.49
N ARG A 512 -17.63 -23.13 38.16
CA ARG A 512 -18.71 -22.78 39.09
C ARG A 512 -18.19 -21.90 40.24
N ILE A 513 -17.02 -22.21 40.80
CA ILE A 513 -16.41 -21.41 41.86
C ILE A 513 -15.93 -20.07 41.31
N SER A 514 -15.44 -20.01 40.07
CA SER A 514 -15.09 -18.73 39.42
C SER A 514 -16.30 -17.79 39.37
N ILE A 515 -17.47 -18.27 38.91
CA ILE A 515 -18.71 -17.47 38.93
C ILE A 515 -19.12 -17.08 40.34
N LEU A 516 -19.01 -17.99 41.32
CA LEU A 516 -19.33 -17.70 42.72
C LEU A 516 -18.44 -16.56 43.27
N ASN A 517 -17.16 -16.57 42.92
CA ASN A 517 -16.22 -15.54 43.33
C ASN A 517 -16.52 -14.21 42.63
N THR A 518 -16.89 -14.23 41.35
CA THR A 518 -17.30 -13.03 40.61
C THR A 518 -18.50 -12.33 41.25
N VAL A 519 -19.56 -13.07 41.60
CA VAL A 519 -20.75 -12.46 42.26
C VAL A 519 -20.57 -12.21 43.76
N GLY A 520 -19.51 -12.75 44.36
CA GLY A 520 -19.21 -12.71 45.79
C GLY A 520 -19.69 -13.96 46.54
N ALA A 521 -18.74 -14.73 47.08
CA ALA A 521 -19.04 -15.98 47.80
C ALA A 521 -19.88 -15.79 49.08
N SER A 522 -19.82 -14.61 49.71
CA SER A 522 -20.66 -14.22 50.85
C SER A 522 -22.03 -13.66 50.41
N THR A 523 -22.21 -13.34 49.13
CA THR A 523 -23.42 -12.75 48.56
C THR A 523 -23.84 -13.47 47.26
N PRO A 524 -24.05 -14.80 47.27
CA PRO A 524 -24.29 -15.59 46.06
C PRO A 524 -25.63 -15.28 45.34
N GLY A 525 -26.44 -14.38 45.89
CA GLY A 525 -27.66 -13.86 45.25
C GLY A 525 -27.44 -12.56 44.46
N SER A 526 -26.26 -11.96 44.55
CA SER A 526 -25.87 -10.80 43.74
C SER A 526 -25.68 -11.19 42.28
N THR A 527 -25.77 -10.19 41.41
CA THR A 527 -25.54 -10.32 39.97
C THR A 527 -24.59 -9.22 39.51
N ILE A 528 -23.76 -9.51 38.52
CA ILE A 528 -22.92 -8.51 37.84
C ILE A 528 -23.53 -8.26 36.45
N GLN A 529 -23.82 -7.01 36.12
CA GLN A 529 -24.43 -6.65 34.83
C GLN A 529 -23.44 -5.91 33.95
N LYS A 530 -23.55 -6.09 32.63
CA LYS A 530 -22.73 -5.34 31.65
C LYS A 530 -23.05 -3.85 31.70
N HIS A 531 -22.04 -3.02 31.39
CA HIS A 531 -22.20 -1.58 31.20
C HIS A 531 -22.00 -1.25 29.71
N LEU A 532 -23.08 -1.30 28.93
CA LEU A 532 -23.10 -0.91 27.52
C LEU A 532 -24.32 -0.03 27.21
N PRO A 533 -24.21 0.92 26.27
CA PRO A 533 -25.34 1.73 25.85
C PRO A 533 -26.39 0.85 25.16
N HIS A 534 -27.67 1.13 25.45
CA HIS A 534 -28.83 0.35 25.04
C HIS A 534 -29.75 1.11 24.08
#